data_AF-A0A9D6UV38-F1
#
_entry.id   AF-A0A9D6UV38-F1
#
_cell.length_a   1.000
_cell.length_b   1.000
_cell.length_c   1.000
_cell.angle_alpha   90.00
_cell.angle_beta   90.00
_cell.angle_gamma   90.00
#
_symmetry.space_group_name_H-M   'P 1'
#
loop_
_entity.id
_entity.type
_entity.pdbx_description
1 polymer ?
#
loop_
_entity_poly.entity_id
_entity_poly.type
_entity_poly.pdbx_seq_one_letter_code
_entity_poly.pdbx_strand_id
1 'polypeptide(L)'
;MNTKEKFEKLVERASELKKSGTLDLSMEEDLSIAVMNLISLEEHLFFTAKKTGKSEYLGMLDEVRSMRADLLGKMITKGEGETWCVSKHLLAAAMRLMEVGTKLRSKGKIEEADDAFAKAYKSYSLFWAVRLANQESERGEGKAEEKKPWTVDDIVNSLVDCCNEK
;
A
#
# COMPACT_ATOMS: atom_id res chain seq x y z
N MET A 1 10.94 19.28 10.48
CA MET A 1 9.93 19.28 9.40
C MET A 1 8.59 18.90 10.01
N ASN A 2 7.59 19.76 9.86
CA ASN A 2 6.23 19.45 10.27
C ASN A 2 5.56 18.48 9.26
N THR A 3 4.42 17.91 9.62
CA THR A 3 3.69 16.93 8.78
C THR A 3 3.31 17.49 7.41
N LYS A 4 3.02 18.80 7.33
CA LYS A 4 2.65 19.48 6.08
C LYS A 4 3.83 19.59 5.12
N GLU A 5 4.99 20.01 5.60
CA GLU A 5 6.22 20.07 4.81
C GLU A 5 6.66 18.68 4.30
N LYS A 6 6.43 17.62 5.08
CA LYS A 6 6.71 16.23 4.66
C LYS A 6 5.79 15.78 3.53
N PHE A 7 4.51 16.16 3.59
CA PHE A 7 3.54 15.85 2.55
C PHE A 7 3.81 16.64 1.26
N GLU A 8 4.14 17.92 1.36
CA GLU A 8 4.51 18.76 0.22
C GLU A 8 5.71 18.21 -0.55
N LYS A 9 6.75 17.71 0.16
CA LYS A 9 7.88 17.02 -0.48
C LYS A 9 7.50 15.73 -1.20
N LEU A 10 6.56 14.95 -0.66
CA LEU A 10 6.07 13.74 -1.35
C LEU A 10 5.36 14.11 -2.66
N VAL A 11 4.55 15.18 -2.64
CA VAL A 11 3.85 15.69 -3.83
C VAL A 11 4.83 16.21 -4.88
N GLU A 12 5.86 16.95 -4.46
CA GLU A 12 6.92 17.45 -5.34
C GLU A 12 7.66 16.30 -6.02
N ARG A 13 8.09 15.29 -5.26
CA ARG A 13 8.74 14.07 -5.79
C ARG A 13 7.86 13.29 -6.75
N ALA A 14 6.58 13.11 -6.42
CA ALA A 14 5.63 12.47 -7.33
C ALA A 14 5.51 13.24 -8.65
N SER A 15 5.52 14.58 -8.61
CA SER A 15 5.50 15.42 -9.80
C SER A 15 6.77 15.27 -10.65
N GLU A 16 7.94 15.19 -10.03
CA GLU A 16 9.23 14.98 -10.71
C GLU A 16 9.28 13.62 -11.41
N LEU A 17 8.86 12.55 -10.74
CA LEU A 17 8.80 11.20 -11.30
C LEU A 17 7.79 11.09 -12.45
N LYS A 18 6.68 11.82 -12.37
CA LYS A 18 5.73 11.93 -13.49
C LYS A 18 6.36 12.62 -14.71
N LYS A 19 7.13 13.69 -14.48
CA LYS A 19 7.78 14.46 -15.56
C LYS A 19 8.94 13.69 -16.21
N SER A 20 9.63 12.85 -15.45
CA SER A 20 10.73 12.03 -15.97
C SER A 20 10.26 10.87 -16.87
N GLY A 21 8.95 10.61 -16.94
CA GLY A 21 8.34 9.58 -17.81
C GLY A 21 8.72 8.15 -17.42
N THR A 22 9.36 7.98 -16.26
CA THR A 22 9.95 6.72 -15.84
C THR A 22 8.99 5.86 -15.02
N LEU A 23 7.88 6.46 -14.58
CA LEU A 23 6.80 5.81 -13.86
C LEU A 23 5.46 6.32 -14.40
N ASP A 24 4.64 5.42 -14.94
CA ASP A 24 3.25 5.75 -15.27
C ASP A 24 2.41 5.70 -14.00
N LEU A 25 2.31 6.84 -13.32
CA LEU A 25 1.54 6.96 -12.08
C LEU A 25 0.06 6.57 -12.24
N SER A 26 -0.51 6.74 -13.45
CA SER A 26 -1.90 6.38 -13.70
C SER A 26 -2.06 4.86 -13.68
N MET A 27 -1.18 4.15 -14.39
CA MET A 27 -1.21 2.68 -14.40
C MET A 27 -0.87 2.09 -13.02
N GLU A 28 0.05 2.70 -12.29
CA GLU A 28 0.41 2.28 -10.93
C GLU A 28 -0.74 2.49 -9.95
N GLU A 29 -1.51 3.58 -10.11
CA GLU A 29 -2.72 3.81 -9.32
C GLU A 29 -3.75 2.71 -9.58
N ASP A 30 -4.05 2.42 -10.84
CA ASP A 30 -4.97 1.33 -11.22
C ASP A 30 -4.51 -0.03 -10.68
N LEU A 31 -3.21 -0.34 -10.79
CA LEU A 31 -2.63 -1.57 -10.25
C LEU A 31 -2.73 -1.63 -8.71
N SER A 32 -2.53 -0.52 -8.02
CA SER A 32 -2.66 -0.47 -6.56
C SER A 32 -4.10 -0.79 -6.11
N ILE A 33 -5.10 -0.30 -6.83
CA ILE A 33 -6.51 -0.60 -6.59
C ILE A 33 -6.84 -2.05 -6.96
N ALA A 34 -6.28 -2.58 -8.04
CA ALA A 34 -6.41 -4.01 -8.39
C ALA A 34 -5.87 -4.90 -7.25
N VAL A 35 -4.71 -4.57 -6.69
CA VAL A 35 -4.14 -5.29 -5.53
C VAL A 35 -5.05 -5.20 -4.30
N MET A 36 -5.60 -4.03 -3.98
CA MET A 36 -6.59 -3.89 -2.89
C MET A 36 -7.78 -4.85 -3.09
N ASN A 37 -8.32 -4.90 -4.30
CA ASN A 37 -9.47 -5.74 -4.61
C ASN A 37 -9.14 -7.24 -4.52
N LEU A 38 -7.95 -7.66 -4.96
CA LEU A 38 -7.51 -9.06 -4.83
C LEU A 38 -7.33 -9.46 -3.35
N ILE A 39 -6.76 -8.58 -2.52
CA ILE A 39 -6.69 -8.81 -1.05
C ILE A 39 -8.10 -9.01 -0.48
N SER A 40 -9.04 -8.14 -0.85
CA SER A 40 -10.43 -8.27 -0.41
C SER A 40 -11.07 -9.57 -0.91
N LEU A 41 -10.72 -10.05 -2.10
CA LEU A 41 -11.23 -11.31 -2.63
C LEU A 41 -10.67 -12.53 -1.87
N GLU A 42 -9.38 -12.52 -1.50
CA GLU A 42 -8.77 -13.54 -0.63
C GLU A 42 -9.56 -13.68 0.69
N GLU A 43 -9.88 -12.56 1.35
CA GLU A 43 -10.69 -12.54 2.58
C GLU A 43 -12.07 -13.17 2.37
N HIS A 44 -12.75 -12.79 1.27
CA HIS A 44 -14.08 -13.29 0.94
C HIS A 44 -14.08 -14.79 0.65
N LEU A 45 -13.09 -15.29 -0.10
CA LEU A 45 -12.96 -16.72 -0.41
C LEU A 45 -12.69 -17.53 0.85
N PHE A 46 -11.83 -17.04 1.75
CA PHE A 46 -11.60 -17.66 3.05
C PHE A 46 -12.89 -17.78 3.86
N PHE A 47 -13.64 -16.69 4.04
CA PHE A 47 -14.90 -16.74 4.79
C PHE A 47 -15.93 -17.63 4.12
N THR A 48 -16.00 -17.65 2.79
CA THR A 48 -16.92 -18.50 2.04
C THR A 48 -16.60 -19.97 2.24
N ALA A 49 -15.32 -20.36 2.18
CA ALA A 49 -14.86 -21.71 2.49
C ALA A 49 -15.30 -22.15 3.89
N LYS A 50 -15.11 -21.28 4.90
CA LYS A 50 -15.48 -21.59 6.29
C LYS A 50 -16.99 -21.63 6.53
N LYS A 51 -17.77 -20.77 5.87
CA LYS A 51 -19.24 -20.76 5.99
C LYS A 51 -19.90 -21.94 5.30
N THR A 52 -19.36 -22.37 4.16
CA THR A 52 -19.97 -23.41 3.32
C THR A 52 -19.38 -24.81 3.57
N GLY A 53 -18.21 -24.90 4.19
CA GLY A 53 -17.46 -26.14 4.35
C GLY A 53 -16.80 -26.64 3.06
N LYS A 54 -16.87 -25.89 1.95
CA LYS A 54 -16.32 -26.31 0.65
C LYS A 54 -14.88 -25.84 0.49
N SER A 55 -13.96 -26.79 0.34
CA SER A 55 -12.52 -26.52 0.16
C SER A 55 -12.16 -25.95 -1.22
N GLU A 56 -13.04 -26.08 -2.22
CA GLU A 56 -12.83 -25.53 -3.58
C GLU A 56 -12.54 -24.01 -3.58
N TYR A 57 -13.15 -23.27 -2.64
CA TYR A 57 -12.89 -21.84 -2.47
C TYR A 57 -11.48 -21.53 -1.96
N LEU A 58 -10.82 -22.46 -1.27
CA LEU A 58 -9.41 -22.31 -0.86
C LEU A 58 -8.48 -22.50 -2.07
N GLY A 59 -8.80 -23.39 -3.00
CA GLY A 59 -8.06 -23.49 -4.25
C GLY A 59 -8.16 -22.21 -5.09
N MET A 60 -9.35 -21.61 -5.16
CA MET A 60 -9.52 -20.29 -5.80
C MET A 60 -8.75 -19.19 -5.06
N LEU A 61 -8.68 -19.26 -3.73
CA LEU A 61 -7.92 -18.31 -2.92
C LEU A 61 -6.44 -18.35 -3.29
N ASP A 62 -5.86 -19.54 -3.46
CA ASP A 62 -4.46 -19.69 -3.83
C ASP A 62 -4.15 -19.04 -5.20
N GLU A 63 -5.04 -19.20 -6.19
CA GLU A 63 -4.92 -18.54 -7.50
C GLU A 63 -5.00 -17.00 -7.40
N VAL A 64 -5.97 -16.49 -6.63
CA VAL A 64 -6.11 -15.04 -6.39
C VAL A 64 -4.88 -14.49 -5.68
N ARG A 65 -4.36 -15.22 -4.71
CA ARG A 65 -3.16 -14.84 -3.95
C ARG A 65 -1.91 -14.82 -4.84
N SER A 66 -1.78 -15.78 -5.75
CA SER A 66 -0.72 -15.81 -6.77
C SER A 66 -0.80 -14.58 -7.68
N MET A 67 -1.99 -14.27 -8.21
CA MET A 67 -2.22 -13.09 -9.04
C MET A 67 -1.91 -11.79 -8.29
N ARG A 68 -2.33 -11.66 -7.02
CA ARG A 68 -2.00 -10.50 -6.18
C ARG A 68 -0.49 -10.35 -6.01
N ALA A 69 0.22 -11.45 -5.76
CA ALA A 69 1.67 -11.43 -5.59
C ALA A 69 2.38 -10.99 -6.88
N ASP A 70 1.96 -11.48 -8.05
CA ASP A 70 2.49 -11.04 -9.35
C ASP A 70 2.27 -9.53 -9.56
N LEU A 71 1.05 -9.04 -9.37
CA LEU A 71 0.74 -7.61 -9.57
C LEU A 71 1.48 -6.70 -8.59
N LEU A 72 1.58 -7.10 -7.32
CA LEU A 72 2.35 -6.32 -6.33
C LEU A 72 3.84 -6.30 -6.70
N GLY A 73 4.38 -7.38 -7.24
CA GLY A 73 5.78 -7.45 -7.67
C GLY A 73 6.13 -6.63 -8.91
N LYS A 74 5.14 -6.21 -9.69
CA LYS A 74 5.33 -5.23 -10.76
C LYS A 74 5.52 -3.81 -10.23
N MET A 75 5.01 -3.53 -9.03
CA MET A 75 5.10 -2.21 -8.39
C MET A 75 6.21 -2.14 -7.35
N ILE A 76 6.46 -3.20 -6.59
CA ILE A 76 7.42 -3.20 -5.48
C ILE A 76 8.43 -4.30 -5.70
N THR A 77 9.70 -3.93 -5.93
CA THR A 77 10.77 -4.92 -5.97
C THR A 77 11.02 -5.51 -4.59
N LYS A 78 11.37 -6.80 -4.57
CA LYS A 78 11.82 -7.50 -3.37
C LYS A 78 13.26 -7.06 -3.05
N GLY A 79 13.43 -5.85 -2.49
CA GLY A 79 14.70 -5.34 -1.96
C GLY A 79 14.94 -5.75 -0.49
N GLU A 80 15.98 -5.21 0.14
CA GLU A 80 16.21 -5.37 1.58
C GLU A 80 15.03 -4.79 2.39
N GLY A 81 14.41 -5.60 3.25
CA GLY A 81 13.33 -5.21 4.18
C GLY A 81 11.90 -5.60 3.79
N GLU A 82 10.94 -5.28 4.67
CA GLU A 82 9.50 -5.62 4.60
C GLU A 82 8.68 -4.71 3.65
N THR A 83 9.30 -3.98 2.73
CA THR A 83 8.62 -2.99 1.85
C THR A 83 7.43 -3.59 1.11
N TRP A 84 7.55 -4.86 0.70
CA TRP A 84 6.46 -5.63 0.10
C TRP A 84 5.27 -5.82 1.03
N CYS A 85 5.52 -6.25 2.26
CA CYS A 85 4.48 -6.53 3.25
C CYS A 85 3.84 -5.24 3.77
N VAL A 86 4.65 -4.22 4.02
CA VAL A 86 4.16 -2.89 4.39
C VAL A 86 3.23 -2.35 3.30
N SER A 87 3.61 -2.49 2.02
CA SER A 87 2.77 -2.07 0.90
C SER A 87 1.42 -2.77 0.88
N LYS A 88 1.38 -4.12 0.95
CA LYS A 88 0.09 -4.86 0.96
C LYS A 88 -0.78 -4.46 2.16
N HIS A 89 -0.18 -4.26 3.35
CA HIS A 89 -0.93 -3.93 4.57
C HIS A 89 -1.47 -2.50 4.54
N LEU A 90 -0.71 -1.54 4.01
CA LEU A 90 -1.18 -0.17 3.81
C LEU A 90 -2.34 -0.11 2.81
N LEU A 91 -2.23 -0.83 1.70
CA LEU A 91 -3.30 -0.94 0.70
C LEU A 91 -4.57 -1.58 1.31
N ALA A 92 -4.42 -2.70 2.02
CA ALA A 92 -5.54 -3.36 2.69
C ALA A 92 -6.21 -2.46 3.73
N ALA A 93 -5.42 -1.80 4.58
CA ALA A 93 -5.93 -0.90 5.61
C ALA A 93 -6.68 0.29 5.00
N ALA A 94 -6.14 0.90 3.94
CA ALA A 94 -6.81 1.97 3.21
C ALA A 94 -8.18 1.51 2.70
N MET A 95 -8.24 0.37 2.01
CA MET A 95 -9.51 -0.16 1.48
C MET A 95 -10.53 -0.45 2.59
N ARG A 96 -10.12 -1.10 3.69
CA ARG A 96 -11.03 -1.39 4.81
C ARG A 96 -11.56 -0.12 5.48
N LEU A 97 -10.72 0.90 5.64
CA LEU A 97 -11.14 2.18 6.22
C LEU A 97 -12.08 2.95 5.29
N MET A 98 -11.90 2.90 3.96
CA MET A 98 -12.85 3.45 3.00
C MET A 98 -14.24 2.81 3.13
N GLU A 99 -14.30 1.49 3.29
CA GLU A 99 -15.56 0.75 3.48
C GLU A 99 -16.22 1.09 4.83
N VAL A 100 -15.44 1.20 5.91
CA VAL A 100 -15.93 1.63 7.23
C VAL A 100 -16.49 3.05 7.16
N GLY A 101 -15.77 4.00 6.56
CA GLY A 101 -16.24 5.38 6.39
C GLY A 101 -17.54 5.45 5.58
N THR A 102 -17.64 4.69 4.50
CA THR A 102 -18.86 4.61 3.68
C THR A 102 -20.06 4.09 4.48
N LYS A 103 -19.86 3.06 5.32
CA LYS A 103 -20.90 2.52 6.21
C LYS A 103 -21.29 3.46 7.35
N LEU A 104 -20.37 4.26 7.86
CA LEU A 104 -20.66 5.28 8.88
C LEU A 104 -21.46 6.43 8.27
N ARG A 105 -21.06 6.86 7.07
CA ARG A 105 -21.74 7.91 6.32
C ARG A 105 -23.19 7.53 5.99
N SER A 106 -23.44 6.28 5.56
CA SER A 106 -24.82 5.81 5.29
C SER A 106 -25.71 5.75 6.54
N LYS A 107 -25.12 5.76 7.73
CA LYS A 107 -25.82 5.83 9.03
C LYS A 107 -25.92 7.27 9.58
N GLY A 108 -25.50 8.28 8.83
CA GLY A 108 -25.52 9.68 9.27
C GLY A 108 -24.43 10.06 10.27
N LYS A 109 -23.45 9.18 10.55
CA LYS A 109 -22.33 9.43 11.46
C LYS A 109 -21.19 10.14 10.72
N ILE A 110 -21.41 11.41 10.38
CA ILE A 110 -20.53 12.16 9.47
C ILE A 110 -19.12 12.35 10.03
N GLU A 111 -18.97 12.78 11.29
CA GLU A 111 -17.64 13.01 11.89
C GLU A 111 -16.80 11.72 11.97
N GLU A 112 -17.41 10.60 12.38
CA GLU A 112 -16.74 9.30 12.43
C GLU A 112 -16.35 8.82 11.02
N ALA A 113 -17.19 9.09 10.02
CA ALA A 113 -16.88 8.75 8.63
C ALA A 113 -15.69 9.54 8.08
N ASP A 114 -15.66 10.85 8.34
CA ASP A 114 -14.59 11.74 7.89
C ASP A 114 -13.24 11.35 8.54
N ASP A 115 -13.26 10.97 9.82
CA ASP A 115 -12.08 10.42 10.50
C ASP A 115 -11.59 9.11 9.86
N ALA A 116 -12.50 8.18 9.52
CA ALA A 116 -12.15 6.95 8.82
C ALA A 116 -11.56 7.23 7.42
N PHE A 117 -12.13 8.16 6.67
CA PHE A 117 -11.62 8.57 5.36
C PHE A 117 -10.25 9.25 5.46
N ALA A 118 -10.02 10.11 6.46
CA ALA A 118 -8.72 10.73 6.69
C ALA A 118 -7.63 9.68 6.97
N LYS A 119 -7.95 8.66 7.78
CA LYS A 119 -7.04 7.53 8.02
C LYS A 119 -6.82 6.70 6.75
N ALA A 120 -7.87 6.45 5.96
CA ALA A 120 -7.75 5.73 4.69
C ALA A 120 -6.79 6.45 3.73
N TYR A 121 -6.99 7.76 3.55
CA TYR A 121 -6.15 8.62 2.72
C TYR A 121 -4.70 8.61 3.21
N LYS A 122 -4.48 8.70 4.53
CA LYS A 122 -3.14 8.64 5.12
C LYS A 122 -2.46 7.29 4.83
N SER A 123 -3.15 6.17 5.00
CA SER A 123 -2.59 4.84 4.70
C SER A 123 -2.22 4.69 3.22
N TYR A 124 -3.09 5.16 2.32
CA TYR A 124 -2.80 5.12 0.88
C TYR A 124 -1.63 6.04 0.49
N SER A 125 -1.56 7.22 1.11
CA SER A 125 -0.43 8.15 0.92
C SER A 125 0.89 7.56 1.41
N LEU A 126 0.88 6.80 2.51
CA LEU A 126 2.05 6.09 3.00
C LEU A 126 2.49 4.98 2.03
N PHE A 127 1.56 4.27 1.40
CA PHE A 127 1.90 3.30 0.35
C PHE A 127 2.67 3.97 -0.79
N TRP A 128 2.18 5.12 -1.28
CA TRP A 128 2.88 5.88 -2.31
C TRP A 128 4.26 6.34 -1.87
N ALA A 129 4.41 6.76 -0.61
CA ALA A 129 5.72 7.11 -0.07
C ALA A 129 6.72 5.95 -0.16
N VAL A 130 6.31 4.72 0.18
CA VAL A 130 7.22 3.56 0.05
C VAL A 130 7.44 3.17 -1.42
N ARG A 131 6.42 3.26 -2.29
CA ARG A 131 6.55 2.97 -3.72
C ARG A 131 7.57 3.89 -4.39
N LEU A 132 7.48 5.19 -4.16
CA LEU A 132 8.39 6.16 -4.75
C LEU A 132 9.82 6.00 -4.19
N ALA A 133 9.97 5.72 -2.90
CA ALA A 133 11.28 5.44 -2.31
C ALA A 133 11.91 4.14 -2.85
N ASN A 134 11.11 3.08 -3.04
CA ASN A 134 11.56 1.82 -3.62
C ASN A 134 12.07 2.01 -5.06
N GLN A 135 11.37 2.86 -5.83
CA GLN A 135 11.76 3.22 -7.18
C GLN A 135 13.11 3.99 -7.22
N GLU A 136 13.34 4.94 -6.32
CA GLU A 136 14.62 5.66 -6.22
C GLU A 136 15.79 4.70 -5.90
N SER A 137 15.57 3.77 -4.98
CA SER A 137 16.57 2.74 -4.62
C SER A 137 16.96 1.86 -5.81
N GLU A 138 16.02 1.53 -6.70
CA GLU A 138 16.30 0.75 -7.92
C GLU A 138 17.18 1.48 -8.92
N ARG A 139 17.14 2.83 -8.95
CA ARG A 139 17.96 3.64 -9.88
C ARG A 139 19.40 3.85 -9.41
N GLY A 140 19.72 3.54 -8.16
CA GLY A 140 21.06 3.76 -7.62
C GLY A 140 21.41 5.23 -7.35
N GLU A 141 20.43 6.14 -7.34
CA GLU A 141 20.61 7.59 -7.15
C GLU A 141 20.76 8.00 -5.66
N GLY A 142 21.42 7.16 -4.84
CA GLY A 142 21.56 7.37 -3.41
C GLY A 142 22.97 7.08 -2.89
N LYS A 143 23.93 7.98 -3.12
CA LYS A 143 25.14 8.08 -2.29
C LYS A 143 25.38 9.50 -1.79
N ALA A 144 25.45 9.58 -0.45
CA ALA A 144 26.16 10.53 0.43
C ALA A 144 25.53 11.92 0.73
N GLU A 145 24.99 12.16 1.94
CA GLU A 145 25.67 12.78 3.12
C GLU A 145 24.70 13.26 4.25
N GLU A 146 25.15 13.00 5.49
CA GLU A 146 24.86 13.48 6.87
C GLU A 146 23.54 14.14 7.35
N LYS A 147 22.88 13.40 8.28
CA LYS A 147 21.99 13.75 9.44
C LYS A 147 20.94 14.88 9.31
N LYS A 148 19.65 14.50 9.15
CA LYS A 148 18.43 15.31 9.46
C LYS A 148 17.14 14.44 9.40
N PRO A 149 15.97 14.94 9.88
CA PRO A 149 14.96 14.22 10.66
C PRO A 149 14.27 13.04 9.95
N TRP A 150 13.91 12.00 10.71
CA TRP A 150 13.26 10.73 10.29
C TRP A 150 12.90 10.68 8.80
N THR A 151 13.81 10.11 8.01
CA THR A 151 13.65 9.85 6.57
C THR A 151 12.64 8.71 6.36
N VAL A 152 12.22 8.49 5.12
CA VAL A 152 11.45 7.27 4.77
C VAL A 152 12.27 6.02 5.13
N ASP A 153 13.61 6.10 5.05
CA ASP A 153 14.51 5.05 5.51
C ASP A 153 14.42 4.81 7.03
N ASP A 154 14.17 5.83 7.85
CA ASP A 154 13.95 5.64 9.29
C ASP A 154 12.60 4.97 9.59
N ILE A 155 11.57 5.19 8.76
CA ILE A 155 10.30 4.45 8.82
C ILE A 155 10.51 2.98 8.43
N VAL A 156 11.28 2.73 7.37
CA VAL A 156 11.61 1.38 6.88
C VAL A 156 12.50 0.62 7.87
N ASN A 157 13.49 1.27 8.48
CA ASN A 157 14.44 0.65 9.42
C ASN A 157 13.84 0.36 10.81
N SER A 158 12.73 1.01 11.18
CA SER A 158 12.02 0.75 12.44
C SER A 158 11.03 -0.44 12.39
N LEU A 159 10.80 -0.99 11.20
CA LEU A 159 9.82 -2.06 10.95
C LEU A 159 10.54 -3.39 10.77
N VAL A 160 11.03 -3.91 11.90
CA VAL A 160 11.75 -5.18 12.00
C VAL A 160 10.78 -6.37 11.91
N ASP A 161 11.05 -7.22 10.91
CA ASP A 161 10.83 -8.67 10.76
C ASP A 161 9.38 -9.22 10.91
N CYS A 162 8.71 -9.51 9.80
CA CYS A 162 7.37 -10.09 9.79
C CYS A 162 7.09 -11.16 8.71
N CYS A 163 7.87 -11.39 7.65
CA CYS A 163 7.38 -12.25 6.55
C CYS A 163 8.41 -13.06 5.74
N ASN A 164 8.15 -14.39 5.74
CA ASN A 164 8.58 -15.40 4.77
C ASN A 164 7.33 -15.93 4.01
N GLU A 165 6.70 -15.12 3.16
CA GLU A 165 5.64 -15.62 2.26
C GLU A 165 6.26 -16.22 0.99
N LYS A 166 6.06 -17.54 0.79
CA LYS A 166 6.30 -18.23 -0.49
C LYS A 166 5.11 -18.09 -1.41
#